data_AF-A0A955EDR8-F1
#
_entry.id   AF-A0A955EDR8-F1
#
_cell.length_a   1.000
_cell.length_b   1.000
_cell.length_c   1.000
_cell.angle_alpha   90.00
_cell.angle_beta   90.00
_cell.angle_gamma   90.00
#
_symmetry.space_group_name_H-M   'P 1'
#
loop_
_entity.id
_entity.type
_entity.pdbx_description
1 polymer ?
#
loop_
_entity_poly.entity_id
_entity_poly.type
_entity_poly.pdbx_seq_one_letter_code
_entity_poly.pdbx_strand_id
1 'polypeptide(L)'
;AYEEFAYRIELWGDEVEKLSIIDPLTGETSKSLRDIYIYPAKHFVLPQSRINAALDEIEGELAQQLAKFQQEGKLLEAQRLAARTRHDIEMLKEVGYCPGIENYSRALAQRKPGEPPYTLYDFFPSDFLLIVDESHQTVPQVRAMFNGDQARKRTLVDHGFRLPMALDNRPL
;
A
#
# COMPACT_ATOMS: atom_id res chain seq x y z
N ALA A 1 -15.73 -5.19 0.71
CA ALA A 1 -16.08 -6.12 1.81
C ALA A 1 -17.48 -5.88 2.39
N TYR A 2 -18.33 -5.05 1.77
CA TYR A 2 -19.75 -4.84 2.12
C TYR A 2 -20.62 -4.87 0.87
N GLU A 3 -20.34 -5.76 -0.08
CA GLU A 3 -21.33 -6.06 -1.11
C GLU A 3 -22.25 -7.12 -0.50
N GLU A 4 -23.52 -6.76 -0.29
CA GLU A 4 -24.58 -7.67 0.20
C GLU A 4 -24.98 -8.72 -0.85
N PHE A 5 -24.20 -8.83 -1.92
CA PHE A 5 -24.49 -9.67 -3.08
C PHE A 5 -23.20 -10.33 -3.59
N ALA A 6 -23.33 -11.46 -4.27
CA ALA A 6 -22.23 -12.15 -4.94
C ALA A 6 -22.48 -12.19 -6.45
N TYR A 7 -21.40 -12.23 -7.23
CA TYR A 7 -21.48 -12.53 -8.66
C TYR A 7 -21.47 -14.04 -8.89
N ARG A 8 -22.39 -14.55 -9.69
CA ARG A 8 -22.40 -15.92 -10.21
C ARG A 8 -22.00 -15.89 -11.68
N ILE A 9 -20.96 -16.65 -12.01
CA ILE A 9 -20.41 -16.81 -13.36
C ILE A 9 -20.69 -18.26 -13.77
N GLU A 10 -21.58 -18.45 -14.74
CA GLU A 10 -21.94 -19.76 -15.29
C GLU A 10 -21.13 -19.96 -16.58
N LEU A 11 -20.39 -21.08 -16.64
CA LEU A 11 -19.48 -21.41 -17.74
C LEU A 11 -20.02 -22.59 -18.56
N TRP A 12 -19.90 -22.48 -19.88
CA TRP A 12 -20.06 -23.59 -20.82
C TRP A 12 -18.70 -23.89 -21.46
N GLY A 13 -17.97 -24.85 -20.88
CA GLY A 13 -16.57 -25.06 -21.23
C GLY A 13 -15.73 -23.83 -20.87
N ASP A 14 -15.14 -23.21 -21.90
CA ASP A 14 -14.30 -22.02 -21.76
C ASP A 14 -15.05 -20.70 -22.07
N GLU A 15 -16.37 -20.77 -22.31
CA GLU A 15 -17.21 -19.60 -22.59
C GLU A 15 -18.04 -19.21 -21.37
N VAL A 16 -18.16 -17.90 -21.12
CA VAL A 16 -19.08 -17.35 -20.12
C VAL A 16 -20.49 -17.35 -20.71
N GLU A 17 -21.34 -18.25 -20.23
CA GLU A 17 -22.72 -18.39 -20.70
C GLU A 17 -23.64 -17.34 -20.04
N LYS A 18 -23.44 -17.09 -18.74
CA LYS A 18 -24.30 -16.18 -17.97
C LYS A 18 -23.60 -15.55 -16.78
N LEU A 19 -23.90 -14.26 -16.57
CA LEU A 19 -23.48 -13.50 -15.40
C LEU A 19 -24.71 -13.06 -14.63
N SER A 20 -24.71 -13.24 -13.31
CA SER A 20 -25.81 -12.78 -12.46
C SER A 20 -25.37 -12.33 -11.07
N ILE A 21 -26.18 -11.47 -10.46
CA ILE A 21 -26.08 -11.08 -9.05
C ILE A 21 -26.98 -12.01 -8.24
N ILE A 22 -26.43 -12.56 -7.17
CA ILE A 22 -27.14 -13.47 -6.26
C ILE A 22 -27.05 -12.99 -4.81
N ASP A 23 -28.05 -13.35 -4.02
CA ASP A 23 -27.94 -13.31 -2.57
C ASP A 23 -27.00 -14.45 -2.10
N PRO A 24 -25.92 -14.16 -1.36
CA PRO A 24 -24.96 -15.18 -0.94
C PRO A 24 -25.49 -16.15 0.13
N LEU A 25 -26.56 -15.79 0.84
CA LEU A 25 -27.19 -16.61 1.89
C LEU A 25 -28.29 -17.51 1.34
N THR A 26 -29.17 -16.99 0.49
CA THR A 26 -30.32 -17.75 -0.05
C THR A 26 -30.04 -18.39 -1.40
N GLY A 27 -29.07 -17.85 -2.15
CA GLY A 27 -28.76 -18.27 -3.52
C GLY A 27 -29.73 -17.77 -4.57
N GLU A 28 -30.73 -16.95 -4.19
CA GLU A 28 -31.69 -16.37 -5.12
C GLU A 28 -31.02 -15.41 -6.09
N THR A 29 -31.44 -15.50 -7.36
CA THR A 29 -30.90 -14.64 -8.43
C THR A 29 -31.69 -13.34 -8.49
N SER A 30 -31.00 -12.22 -8.29
CA SER A 30 -31.61 -10.89 -8.35
C SER A 30 -31.66 -10.34 -9.77
N LYS A 31 -30.54 -10.39 -10.50
CA LYS A 31 -30.41 -9.74 -11.82
C LYS A 31 -29.37 -10.42 -12.69
N SER A 32 -29.64 -10.54 -13.99
CA SER A 32 -28.64 -10.94 -15.01
C SER A 32 -27.85 -9.72 -15.48
N LEU A 33 -26.55 -9.90 -15.71
CA LEU A 33 -25.62 -8.88 -16.19
C LEU A 33 -25.04 -9.24 -17.56
N ARG A 34 -24.57 -8.23 -18.29
CA ARG A 34 -23.83 -8.40 -19.55
C ARG A 34 -22.32 -8.45 -19.31
N ASP A 35 -21.84 -7.56 -18.43
CA ASP A 35 -20.43 -7.44 -18.06
C ASP A 35 -20.32 -7.22 -16.55
N ILE A 36 -19.18 -7.62 -15.97
CA ILE A 36 -18.81 -7.37 -14.58
C ILE A 36 -17.38 -6.87 -14.51
N TYR A 37 -17.10 -6.02 -13.52
CA TYR A 37 -15.74 -5.55 -13.22
C TYR A 37 -15.34 -6.08 -11.85
N ILE A 38 -14.34 -6.97 -11.81
CA ILE A 38 -13.80 -7.52 -10.57
C ILE A 38 -12.55 -6.75 -10.19
N TYR A 39 -12.66 -5.96 -9.11
CA TYR A 39 -11.53 -5.22 -8.56
C TYR A 39 -10.74 -6.10 -7.59
N PRO A 40 -9.42 -5.89 -7.45
CA PRO A 40 -8.61 -6.60 -6.47
C PRO A 40 -9.16 -6.44 -5.05
N ALA A 41 -9.20 -7.54 -4.29
CA ALA A 41 -9.66 -7.52 -2.89
C ALA A 41 -8.70 -6.77 -1.94
N LYS A 42 -7.48 -6.48 -2.39
CA LYS A 42 -6.45 -5.73 -1.66
C LYS A 42 -5.74 -4.74 -2.59
N HIS A 43 -5.28 -3.61 -2.05
CA HIS A 43 -4.55 -2.60 -2.82
C HIS A 43 -3.10 -3.01 -3.18
N PHE A 44 -2.49 -3.91 -2.41
CA PHE A 44 -1.14 -4.42 -2.66
C PHE A 44 -1.18 -5.85 -3.20
N VAL A 45 -1.67 -6.01 -4.43
CA VAL A 45 -1.56 -7.26 -5.17
C VAL A 45 -0.51 -7.04 -6.25
N LEU A 46 0.70 -7.56 -6.03
CA LEU A 46 1.83 -7.35 -6.92
C LEU A 46 2.33 -8.70 -7.48
N PRO A 47 2.81 -8.73 -8.74
CA PRO A 47 3.49 -9.91 -9.27
C PRO A 47 4.72 -10.25 -8.44
N GLN A 48 5.05 -11.55 -8.31
CA GLN A 48 6.19 -12.03 -7.53
C GLN A 48 7.51 -11.36 -7.93
N SER A 49 7.71 -11.08 -9.22
CA SER A 49 8.91 -10.39 -9.72
C SER A 49 9.09 -8.98 -9.14
N ARG A 50 7.99 -8.23 -8.91
CA ARG A 50 8.05 -6.92 -8.26
C ARG A 50 8.34 -7.04 -6.77
N ILE A 51 7.77 -8.05 -6.11
CA ILE A 51 8.05 -8.32 -4.69
C ILE A 51 9.54 -8.61 -4.52
N ASN A 52 10.12 -9.47 -5.35
CA ASN A 52 11.55 -9.80 -5.29
C ASN A 52 12.44 -8.56 -5.48
N ALA A 53 12.15 -7.71 -6.47
CA ALA A 53 12.90 -6.46 -6.67
C ALA A 53 12.78 -5.50 -5.47
N ALA A 54 11.60 -5.40 -4.86
CA ALA A 54 11.40 -4.58 -3.68
C ALA A 54 12.17 -5.13 -2.46
N LEU A 55 12.24 -6.45 -2.31
CA LEU A 55 12.99 -7.11 -1.24
C LEU A 55 14.49 -6.80 -1.31
N ASP A 56 15.08 -6.79 -2.51
CA ASP A 56 16.48 -6.43 -2.71
C ASP A 56 16.75 -4.99 -2.23
N GLU A 57 15.85 -4.05 -2.54
CA GLU A 57 15.96 -2.65 -2.09
C GLU A 57 15.80 -2.52 -0.57
N ILE A 58 14.84 -3.24 0.02
CA ILE A 58 14.59 -3.25 1.47
C ILE A 58 15.79 -3.82 2.23
N GLU A 59 16.35 -4.94 1.76
CA GLU A 59 17.54 -5.56 2.35
C GLU A 59 18.76 -4.64 2.24
N GLY A 60 18.93 -3.96 1.11
CA GLY A 60 19.99 -2.96 0.90
C GLY A 60 19.89 -1.77 1.85
N GLU A 61 18.71 -1.15 1.96
CA GLU A 61 18.51 0.00 2.87
C GLU A 61 18.62 -0.41 4.34
N LEU A 62 18.16 -1.62 4.69
CA LEU A 62 18.34 -2.20 6.02
C LEU A 62 19.82 -2.32 6.37
N ALA A 63 20.64 -2.90 5.50
CA ALA A 63 22.07 -3.07 5.76
C ALA A 63 22.77 -1.72 6.00
N GLN A 64 22.46 -0.71 5.18
CA GLN A 64 23.00 0.65 5.33
C GLN A 64 22.57 1.30 6.65
N GLN A 65 21.29 1.21 7.00
CA GLN A 65 20.76 1.83 8.21
C GLN A 65 21.28 1.14 9.49
N LEU A 66 21.45 -0.18 9.48
CA LEU A 66 22.05 -0.91 10.59
C LEU A 66 23.51 -0.52 10.81
N ALA A 67 24.30 -0.40 9.73
CA ALA A 67 25.68 0.05 9.81
C ALA A 67 25.78 1.47 10.40
N LYS A 68 24.88 2.37 9.99
CA LYS A 68 24.78 3.73 10.55
C LYS A 68 24.49 3.71 12.05
N PHE A 69 23.47 2.95 12.48
CA PHE A 69 23.14 2.86 13.91
C PHE A 69 24.27 2.25 14.74
N GLN A 70 24.99 1.25 14.22
CA GLN A 70 26.16 0.68 14.90
C GLN A 70 27.28 1.71 15.07
N GLN A 71 27.58 2.50 14.03
CA GLN A 71 28.56 3.58 14.10
C GLN A 71 28.16 4.68 15.10
N GLU A 72 26.87 4.97 15.21
CA GLU A 72 26.31 5.94 16.18
C GLU A 72 26.16 5.38 17.61
N GLY A 73 26.48 4.10 17.85
CA GLY A 73 26.31 3.44 19.16
C GLY A 73 24.85 3.12 19.52
N LYS A 74 23.91 3.25 18.57
CA LYS A 74 22.46 2.99 18.72
C LYS A 74 22.12 1.51 18.53
N LEU A 75 22.71 0.67 19.39
CA LEU A 75 22.60 -0.80 19.25
C LEU A 75 21.17 -1.31 19.46
N LEU A 76 20.39 -0.68 20.33
CA LEU A 76 19.00 -1.06 20.59
C LEU A 76 18.10 -0.77 19.38
N GLU A 77 18.25 0.41 18.78
CA GLU A 77 17.55 0.81 17.55
C GLU A 77 17.92 -0.12 16.39
N ALA A 78 19.21 -0.47 16.25
CA ALA A 78 19.66 -1.43 15.24
C ALA A 78 19.01 -2.80 15.44
N GLN A 79 19.00 -3.33 16.66
CA GLN A 79 18.38 -4.63 16.95
C GLN A 79 16.87 -4.61 16.67
N ARG A 80 16.19 -3.53 17.09
CA ARG A 80 14.75 -3.32 16.86
C ARG A 80 14.42 -3.31 15.37
N LEU A 81 15.17 -2.52 14.60
CA LEU A 81 14.97 -2.39 13.15
C LEU A 81 15.22 -3.73 12.46
N ALA A 82 16.32 -4.40 12.78
CA ALA A 82 16.67 -5.69 12.19
C ALA A 82 15.59 -6.75 12.44
N ALA A 83 15.11 -6.88 13.67
CA ALA A 83 14.07 -7.85 14.02
C ALA A 83 12.77 -7.59 13.26
N ARG A 84 12.33 -6.33 13.22
CA ARG A 84 11.09 -5.93 12.53
C ARG A 84 11.18 -6.15 11.03
N THR A 85 12.21 -5.61 10.39
CA THR A 85 12.32 -5.63 8.92
C THR A 85 12.56 -7.04 8.39
N ARG A 86 13.32 -7.89 9.09
CA ARG A 86 13.50 -9.30 8.67
C ARG A 86 12.21 -10.10 8.73
N HIS A 87 11.42 -9.91 9.79
CA HIS A 87 10.09 -10.53 9.87
C HIS A 87 9.16 -10.06 8.75
N ASP A 88 9.14 -8.76 8.47
CA ASP A 88 8.35 -8.20 7.37
C ASP A 88 8.82 -8.76 6.00
N ILE A 89 10.13 -8.93 5.79
CA ILE A 89 10.73 -9.55 4.59
C ILE A 89 10.26 -11.01 4.43
N GLU A 90 10.30 -11.82 5.49
CA GLU A 90 9.84 -13.21 5.47
C GLU A 90 8.35 -13.29 5.10
N MET A 91 7.53 -12.44 5.71
CA MET A 91 6.10 -12.35 5.41
C MET A 91 5.83 -11.96 3.94
N LEU A 92 6.62 -11.02 3.40
CA LEU A 92 6.53 -10.65 1.99
C LEU A 92 6.97 -11.77 1.04
N LYS A 93 7.99 -12.57 1.41
CA LYS A 93 8.46 -13.71 0.61
C LYS A 93 7.43 -14.84 0.56
N GLU A 94 6.85 -15.20 1.71
CA GLU A 94 5.97 -16.38 1.84
C GLU A 94 4.50 -16.07 1.53
N VAL A 95 3.99 -14.93 2.01
CA VAL A 95 2.56 -14.60 1.96
C VAL A 95 2.27 -13.53 0.89
N GLY A 96 3.29 -12.82 0.41
CA GLY A 96 3.13 -11.66 -0.46
C GLY A 96 2.57 -10.42 0.24
N TYR A 97 2.48 -10.43 1.57
CA TYR A 97 1.93 -9.34 2.38
C TYR A 97 2.50 -9.34 3.81
N CYS A 98 2.70 -8.15 4.37
CA CYS A 98 3.05 -7.98 5.79
C CYS A 98 2.25 -6.84 6.46
N PRO A 99 2.09 -6.85 7.79
CA PRO A 99 1.46 -5.75 8.51
C PRO A 99 2.26 -4.45 8.42
N GLY A 100 1.66 -3.42 7.81
CA GLY A 100 2.33 -2.14 7.57
C GLY A 100 3.10 -2.10 6.24
N ILE A 101 2.68 -2.91 5.26
CA ILE A 101 3.28 -2.99 3.92
C ILE A 101 3.42 -1.61 3.24
N GLU A 102 2.56 -0.65 3.57
CA GLU A 102 2.59 0.71 3.02
C GLU A 102 3.90 1.44 3.33
N ASN A 103 4.63 1.05 4.39
CA ASN A 103 5.94 1.61 4.72
C ASN A 103 7.05 1.19 3.74
N TYR A 104 6.76 0.20 2.88
CA TYR A 104 7.62 -0.25 1.79
C TYR A 104 7.08 0.18 0.41
N SER A 105 6.05 1.03 0.39
CA SER A 105 5.33 1.40 -0.85
C SER A 105 6.21 1.99 -1.93
N ARG A 106 7.31 2.68 -1.58
CA ARG A 106 8.30 3.16 -2.56
C ARG A 106 8.90 2.00 -3.36
N ALA A 107 9.51 1.04 -2.67
CA ALA A 107 10.17 -0.11 -3.27
C ALA A 107 9.15 -0.97 -4.04
N LEU A 108 7.98 -1.21 -3.45
CA LEU A 108 6.90 -1.98 -4.06
C LEU A 108 6.33 -1.36 -5.34
N ALA A 109 6.32 -0.02 -5.41
CA ALA A 109 5.90 0.72 -6.60
C ALA A 109 7.05 1.06 -7.55
N GLN A 110 8.29 0.64 -7.26
CA GLN A 110 9.50 0.95 -8.02
C GLN A 110 9.71 2.47 -8.25
N ARG A 111 9.29 3.26 -7.27
CA ARG A 111 9.45 4.72 -7.27
C ARG A 111 10.84 5.10 -6.78
N LYS A 112 11.35 6.25 -7.22
CA LYS A 112 12.64 6.77 -6.76
C LYS A 112 12.51 7.35 -5.33
N PRO A 113 13.59 7.38 -4.54
CA PRO A 113 13.61 8.09 -3.25
C PRO A 113 13.13 9.54 -3.39
N GLY A 114 12.23 9.97 -2.50
CA GLY A 114 11.64 11.30 -2.50
C GLY A 114 10.46 11.52 -3.46
N GLU A 115 10.23 10.60 -4.41
CA GLU A 115 9.10 10.67 -5.34
C GLU A 115 7.77 10.66 -4.56
N PRO A 116 6.76 11.46 -4.94
CA PRO A 116 5.46 11.44 -4.26
C PRO A 116 4.73 10.12 -4.50
N PRO A 117 3.95 9.61 -3.52
CA PRO A 117 3.11 8.44 -3.75
C PRO A 117 1.94 8.78 -4.65
N TYR A 118 1.38 7.74 -5.28
CA TYR A 118 0.10 7.86 -5.96
C TYR A 118 -1.02 8.19 -4.96
N THR A 119 -1.91 9.06 -5.38
CA THR A 119 -3.06 9.54 -4.64
C THR A 119 -4.33 9.42 -5.48
N LEU A 120 -5.45 9.84 -4.91
CA LEU A 120 -6.71 9.92 -5.64
C LEU A 120 -6.62 10.86 -6.86
N TYR A 121 -5.76 11.89 -6.83
CA TYR A 121 -5.63 12.83 -7.96
C TYR A 121 -5.11 12.15 -9.22
N ASP A 122 -4.29 11.11 -9.08
CA ASP A 122 -3.72 10.36 -10.22
C ASP A 122 -4.76 9.50 -10.96
N PHE A 123 -5.94 9.31 -10.38
CA PHE A 123 -7.06 8.60 -11.02
C PHE A 123 -7.94 9.54 -11.86
N PHE A 124 -7.81 10.85 -11.68
CA PHE A 124 -8.56 11.84 -12.43
C PHE A 124 -7.82 12.23 -13.73
N PRO A 125 -8.56 12.59 -14.79
CA PRO A 125 -7.94 13.17 -15.98
C PRO A 125 -7.29 14.52 -15.64
N SER A 126 -6.33 14.97 -16.46
CA SER A 126 -5.54 16.18 -16.19
C SER A 126 -6.36 17.47 -16.12
N ASP A 127 -7.60 17.46 -16.64
CA ASP A 127 -8.52 18.60 -16.72
C ASP A 127 -9.68 18.51 -15.72
N PHE A 128 -9.54 17.70 -14.66
CA PHE A 128 -10.58 17.57 -13.64
C PHE A 128 -10.84 18.88 -12.86
N LEU A 129 -12.07 19.01 -12.36
CA LEU A 129 -12.48 20.10 -11.47
C LEU A 129 -12.33 19.67 -10.01
N LEU A 130 -11.61 20.47 -9.21
CA LEU A 130 -11.55 20.33 -7.75
C LEU A 130 -12.36 21.44 -7.09
N ILE A 131 -13.35 21.06 -6.28
CA ILE A 131 -14.08 21.98 -5.40
C ILE A 131 -13.56 21.78 -3.98
N VAL A 132 -13.07 22.85 -3.36
CA VAL A 132 -12.60 22.84 -1.98
C VAL A 132 -13.62 23.55 -1.11
N ASP A 133 -14.44 22.76 -0.43
CA ASP A 133 -15.36 23.30 0.57
C ASP A 133 -14.59 23.85 1.78
N GLU A 134 -15.08 24.94 2.34
CA GLU A 134 -14.45 25.67 3.45
C GLU A 134 -12.94 25.88 3.29
N SER A 135 -12.53 26.36 2.10
CA SER A 135 -11.12 26.48 1.70
C SER A 135 -10.22 27.20 2.71
N HIS A 136 -10.77 28.15 3.46
CA HIS A 136 -10.06 28.89 4.50
C HIS A 136 -9.59 28.01 5.67
N GLN A 137 -10.22 26.85 5.90
CA GLN A 137 -9.80 25.81 6.84
C GLN A 137 -9.12 24.63 6.13
N THR A 138 -9.70 24.17 5.03
CA THR A 138 -9.27 22.95 4.34
C THR A 138 -7.86 23.09 3.74
N VAL A 139 -7.51 24.24 3.14
CA VAL A 139 -6.18 24.45 2.55
C VAL A 139 -5.06 24.44 3.61
N PRO A 140 -5.17 25.16 4.74
CA PRO A 140 -4.22 25.02 5.85
C PRO A 140 -4.10 23.59 6.37
N GLN A 141 -5.21 22.87 6.49
CA GLN A 141 -5.23 21.48 6.98
C GLN A 141 -4.43 20.55 6.06
N VAL A 142 -4.70 20.57 4.75
CA VAL A 142 -3.98 19.74 3.77
C VAL A 142 -2.47 20.03 3.82
N ARG A 143 -2.08 21.31 3.88
CA ARG A 143 -0.67 21.72 4.00
C ARG A 143 0.00 21.16 5.26
N ALA A 144 -0.73 21.06 6.37
CA ALA A 144 -0.18 20.57 7.63
C ALA A 144 0.04 19.06 7.66
N MET A 145 -0.69 18.29 6.83
CA MET A 145 -0.63 16.81 6.83
C MET A 145 0.78 16.28 6.59
N PHE A 146 1.49 16.82 5.60
CA PHE A 146 2.86 16.41 5.28
C PHE A 146 3.80 16.61 6.47
N ASN A 147 3.78 17.79 7.08
CA ASN A 147 4.68 18.13 8.19
C ASN A 147 4.41 17.28 9.43
N GLY A 148 3.13 17.05 9.75
CA GLY A 148 2.74 16.21 10.88
C GLY A 148 3.14 14.75 10.70
N ASP A 149 2.90 14.20 9.50
CA ASP A 149 3.28 12.83 9.17
C ASP A 149 4.80 12.65 9.15
N GLN A 150 5.54 13.58 8.55
CA GLN A 150 7.01 13.56 8.52
C GLN A 150 7.62 13.61 9.92
N ALA A 151 7.15 14.51 10.79
CA ALA A 151 7.67 14.62 12.15
C ALA A 151 7.47 13.30 12.92
N ARG A 152 6.28 12.70 12.83
CA ARG A 152 5.96 11.42 13.46
C ARG A 152 6.81 10.28 12.91
N LYS A 153 6.91 10.15 11.58
CA LYS A 153 7.67 9.08 10.94
C LYS A 153 9.17 9.23 11.19
N ARG A 154 9.70 10.45 11.23
CA ARG A 154 11.11 10.70 11.54
C ARG A 154 11.48 10.15 12.91
N THR A 155 10.64 10.36 13.93
CA THR A 155 10.84 9.75 15.25
C THR A 155 10.87 8.23 15.19
N LEU A 156 9.98 7.61 14.40
CA LEU A 156 10.00 6.14 14.22
C LEU A 156 11.29 5.65 13.56
N VAL A 157 11.79 6.39 12.56
CA VAL A 157 13.05 6.07 11.88
C VAL A 157 14.23 6.26 12.82
N ASP A 158 14.30 7.40 13.52
CA ASP A 158 15.41 7.74 14.42
C ASP A 158 15.55 6.74 15.58
N HIS A 159 14.43 6.14 16.00
CA HIS A 159 14.39 5.08 17.02
C HIS A 159 14.30 3.66 16.43
N GLY A 160 14.60 3.45 15.15
CA GLY A 160 14.72 2.10 14.58
C GLY A 160 13.43 1.27 14.57
N PHE A 161 12.25 1.92 14.56
CA PHE A 161 10.97 1.23 14.35
C PHE A 161 10.67 1.01 12.86
N ARG A 162 11.19 1.88 11.98
CA ARG A 162 10.96 1.83 10.53
C ARG A 162 12.24 2.21 9.77
N LEU A 163 12.34 1.75 8.53
CA LEU A 163 13.38 2.15 7.60
C LEU A 163 13.19 3.60 7.12
N PRO A 164 14.26 4.28 6.66
CA PRO A 164 14.17 5.60 6.04
C PRO A 164 13.15 5.70 4.90
N MET A 165 13.00 4.66 4.06
CA MET A 165 11.99 4.63 2.98
C MET A 165 10.55 4.80 3.45
N ALA A 166 10.26 4.55 4.74
CA ALA A 166 8.92 4.76 5.28
C ALA A 166 8.51 6.24 5.19
N LEU A 167 9.48 7.17 5.15
CA LEU A 167 9.24 8.60 4.95
C LEU A 167 8.68 8.90 3.55
N ASP A 168 8.92 8.05 2.55
CA ASP A 168 8.42 8.24 1.18
C ASP A 168 6.95 7.79 1.00
N ASN A 169 6.40 7.10 2.00
CA ASN A 169 4.97 6.90 2.12
C ASN A 169 4.37 8.08 2.87
N ARG A 170 3.97 9.14 2.17
CA ARG A 170 3.62 10.43 2.79
C ARG A 170 2.44 11.11 2.10
N PRO A 171 1.71 12.01 2.78
CA PRO A 171 0.85 12.97 2.10
C PRO A 171 1.64 13.77 1.05
N LEU A 172 0.96 14.23 -0.01
CA LEU A 172 1.56 15.10 -1.04
C LEU A 172 2.24 16.33 -0.43
#